data_AF-A0A9D5A040-F1
#
_entry.id   AF-A0A9D5A040-F1
#
_cell.length_a   1.000
_cell.length_b   1.000
_cell.length_c   1.000
_cell.angle_alpha   90.00
_cell.angle_beta   90.00
_cell.angle_gamma   90.00
#
_symmetry.space_group_name_H-M   'P 1'
#
loop_
_entity.id
_entity.type
_entity.pdbx_description
1 polymer ?
#
loop_
_entity_poly.entity_id
_entity_poly.type
_entity_poly.pdbx_seq_one_letter_code
_entity_poly.pdbx_strand_id
1 'polypeptide(L)'
;MALSLLVVSISFYLKEYISPDSDLYATLSLVSVAGVVVMVIAFSLGLGAMPWIIMSEILPINIKGLAGSFATLANWFFSWLVTLTANLLLDWSSGGTFTIYTAVFVFTAGFVAIWVPETKGKTLEEIQQFFR
;
A
#
# COMPACT_ATOMS: atom_id res chain seq x y z
N MET A 1 4.83 -2.99 6.71
CA MET A 1 4.13 -3.30 5.44
C MET A 1 5.10 -3.80 4.35
N ALA A 2 6.16 -3.08 3.97
CA ALA A 2 7.16 -3.58 3.01
C ALA A 2 7.74 -4.94 3.41
N LEU A 3 8.28 -5.03 4.63
CA LEU A 3 8.89 -6.25 5.16
C LEU A 3 7.90 -7.42 5.22
N SER A 4 6.67 -7.17 5.63
CA SER A 4 5.65 -8.22 5.70
C SER A 4 5.25 -8.72 4.32
N LEU A 5 5.10 -7.84 3.32
CA LEU A 5 4.83 -8.23 1.94
C LEU A 5 6.01 -8.99 1.31
N LEU A 6 7.24 -8.58 1.62
CA LEU A 6 8.45 -9.27 1.16
C LEU A 6 8.53 -10.69 1.73
N VAL A 7 8.23 -10.87 3.03
CA VAL A 7 8.16 -12.21 3.66
C VAL A 7 7.11 -13.08 2.98
N VAL A 8 5.93 -12.53 2.67
CA VAL A 8 4.87 -13.25 1.97
C VAL A 8 5.32 -13.65 0.55
N SER A 9 5.92 -12.74 -0.20
CA SER A 9 6.48 -13.01 -1.53
C SER A 9 7.50 -14.14 -1.50
N ILE A 10 8.51 -14.06 -0.62
CA ILE A 10 9.55 -15.08 -0.47
C ILE A 10 8.92 -16.43 -0.09
N SER A 11 7.94 -16.42 0.82
CA SER A 11 7.25 -17.65 1.24
C SER A 11 6.53 -18.32 0.07
N PHE A 12 5.88 -17.56 -0.81
CA PHE A 12 5.25 -18.11 -2.02
C PHE A 12 6.26 -18.62 -3.04
N TYR A 13 7.38 -17.93 -3.26
CA TYR A 13 8.44 -18.45 -4.15
C TYR A 13 9.05 -19.74 -3.63
N LEU A 14 9.34 -19.84 -2.33
CA LEU A 14 9.88 -21.06 -1.74
C LEU A 14 8.90 -22.24 -1.86
N LYS A 15 7.59 -21.98 -1.73
CA LYS A 15 6.55 -23.00 -1.89
C LYS A 15 6.49 -23.61 -3.29
N GLU A 16 6.96 -22.93 -4.34
CA GLU A 16 7.01 -23.48 -5.70
C GLU A 16 8.03 -24.64 -5.83
N TYR A 17 9.04 -24.71 -4.96
CA TYR A 17 10.11 -25.71 -5.01
C TYR A 17 9.94 -26.84 -3.97
N ILE A 18 8.89 -26.77 -3.13
CA ILE A 18 8.70 -27.65 -1.98
C ILE A 18 7.45 -28.52 -2.18
N SER A 19 7.55 -29.81 -1.86
CA SER A 19 6.41 -30.73 -1.93
C SER A 19 5.27 -30.31 -0.99
N PRO A 20 4.00 -30.33 -1.45
CA PRO A 20 2.84 -29.93 -0.63
C PRO A 20 2.67 -30.72 0.67
N ASP A 21 3.13 -31.97 0.71
CA ASP A 21 3.00 -32.87 1.87
C ASP A 21 4.05 -32.62 2.97
N SER A 22 4.96 -31.66 2.76
CA SER A 22 6.01 -31.37 3.74
C SER A 22 5.52 -30.43 4.85
N ASP A 23 6.01 -30.65 6.08
CA ASP A 23 5.77 -29.73 7.22
C ASP A 23 6.25 -28.31 6.93
N LEU A 24 7.28 -28.17 6.08
CA LEU A 24 7.80 -26.89 5.64
C LEU A 24 6.78 -26.12 4.78
N TYR A 25 6.03 -26.81 3.90
CA TYR A 25 4.96 -26.18 3.12
C TYR A 25 3.84 -25.62 4.01
N ALA A 26 3.45 -26.37 5.05
CA ALA A 26 2.48 -25.92 6.04
C ALA A 26 2.98 -24.70 6.83
N THR A 27 4.24 -24.73 7.27
CA THR A 27 4.88 -23.63 8.00
C THR A 27 4.94 -22.37 7.14
N LEU A 28 5.37 -22.46 5.89
CA LEU A 28 5.40 -21.33 4.95
C LEU A 28 4.01 -20.77 4.69
N SER A 29 2.98 -21.61 4.65
CA SER A 29 1.59 -21.16 4.51
C SER A 29 1.14 -20.35 5.73
N LEU A 30 1.46 -20.79 6.95
CA LEU A 30 1.17 -20.04 8.16
C LEU A 30 1.92 -18.71 8.20
N VAL A 31 3.19 -18.70 7.80
CA VAL A 31 4.01 -17.48 7.70
C VAL A 31 3.41 -16.50 6.69
N SER A 32 2.95 -16.96 5.52
CA SER A 32 2.27 -16.11 4.55
C SER A 32 1.00 -15.49 5.13
N VAL A 33 0.16 -16.27 5.81
CA VAL A 33 -1.07 -15.75 6.44
C VAL A 33 -0.73 -14.71 7.51
N ALA A 34 0.22 -15.00 8.39
CA ALA A 34 0.68 -14.07 9.42
C ALA A 34 1.23 -12.77 8.80
N GLY A 35 2.01 -12.87 7.71
CA GLY A 35 2.54 -11.73 6.98
C GLY A 35 1.45 -10.84 6.38
N VAL A 36 0.39 -11.44 5.79
CA VAL A 36 -0.77 -10.68 5.29
C VAL A 36 -1.51 -9.99 6.43
N VAL A 37 -1.70 -10.65 7.58
CA VAL A 37 -2.33 -10.02 8.76
C VAL A 37 -1.53 -8.81 9.25
N VAL A 38 -0.20 -8.95 9.36
CA VAL A 38 0.69 -7.83 9.74
C VAL A 38 0.61 -6.69 8.72
N MET A 39 0.49 -7.01 7.43
CA MET A 39 0.26 -6.00 6.39
C MET A 39 -1.06 -5.25 6.63
N VAL A 40 -2.16 -5.93 6.92
CA VAL A 40 -3.47 -5.30 7.19
C VAL A 40 -3.39 -4.38 8.40
N ILE A 41 -2.77 -4.82 9.49
CA ILE A 41 -2.59 -4.00 10.70
C ILE A 41 -1.77 -2.74 10.37
N ALA A 42 -0.65 -2.89 9.68
CA ALA A 42 0.20 -1.77 9.29
C ALA A 42 -0.52 -0.77 8.36
N PHE A 43 -1.35 -1.28 7.44
CA PHE A 43 -2.17 -0.44 6.56
C PHE A 43 -3.18 0.38 7.37
N SER A 44 -3.92 -0.27 8.28
CA SER A 44 -4.93 0.40 9.11
C SER A 44 -4.36 1.50 10.01
N LEU A 45 -3.13 1.33 10.50
CA LEU A 45 -2.47 2.34 11.36
C LEU A 45 -1.93 3.54 10.58
N GLY A 46 -1.68 3.41 9.27
CA GLY A 46 -1.03 4.45 8.47
C GLY A 46 -1.85 4.81 7.24
N LEU A 47 -1.59 4.10 6.14
CA LEU A 47 -2.13 4.41 4.81
C LEU A 47 -3.67 4.35 4.71
N GLY A 48 -4.37 3.74 5.67
CA GLY A 48 -5.82 3.72 5.69
C GLY A 48 -6.45 5.11 5.87
N ALA A 49 -5.95 5.90 6.83
CA ALA A 49 -6.53 7.21 7.17
C ALA A 49 -5.67 8.40 6.71
N MET A 50 -4.34 8.24 6.71
CA MET A 50 -3.41 9.35 6.48
C MET A 50 -3.60 10.08 5.14
N PRO A 51 -3.80 9.40 3.99
CA PRO A 51 -3.99 10.11 2.71
C PRO A 51 -5.21 11.03 2.72
N TRP A 52 -6.29 10.65 3.40
CA TRP A 52 -7.51 11.46 3.50
C TRP A 52 -7.30 12.71 4.36
N ILE A 53 -6.54 12.57 5.45
CA ILE A 53 -6.19 13.69 6.34
C ILE A 53 -5.30 14.68 5.58
N ILE A 54 -4.21 14.20 5.00
CA ILE A 54 -3.24 15.03 4.27
C ILE A 54 -3.90 15.73 3.08
N MET A 55 -4.76 15.04 2.33
CA MET A 55 -5.55 15.64 1.24
C MET A 55 -6.40 16.81 1.75
N SER A 56 -6.97 16.71 2.96
CA SER A 56 -7.79 17.76 3.54
C SER A 56 -6.97 18.97 4.04
N GLU A 57 -5.68 18.80 4.32
CA GLU A 57 -4.79 19.82 4.88
C GLU A 57 -3.98 20.55 3.80
N ILE A 58 -3.50 19.83 2.78
CA ILE A 58 -2.67 20.37 1.70
C ILE A 58 -3.49 21.15 0.67
N LEU A 59 -4.74 20.75 0.42
CA LEU A 59 -5.54 21.38 -0.64
C LEU A 59 -6.08 22.76 -0.21
N PRO A 60 -5.80 23.84 -0.97
CA PRO A 60 -6.31 25.16 -0.65
C PRO A 60 -7.82 25.23 -0.87
N ILE A 61 -8.49 26.02 -0.02
CA ILE A 61 -9.96 26.07 0.11
C ILE A 61 -10.67 26.35 -1.23
N ASN A 62 -10.07 27.17 -2.09
CA ASN A 62 -10.62 27.58 -3.38
C ASN A 62 -10.74 26.43 -4.41
N ILE A 63 -9.88 25.41 -4.34
CA ILE A 63 -9.89 24.27 -5.29
C ILE A 63 -10.14 22.93 -4.60
N LYS A 64 -10.27 22.92 -3.26
CA LYS A 64 -10.39 21.71 -2.44
C LYS A 64 -11.47 20.76 -2.94
N GLY A 65 -12.61 21.30 -3.36
CA GLY A 65 -13.70 20.50 -3.92
C GLY A 65 -13.31 19.77 -5.21
N LEU A 66 -12.72 20.49 -6.17
CA LEU A 66 -12.33 19.92 -7.48
C LEU A 66 -11.16 18.95 -7.33
N ALA A 67 -10.07 19.39 -6.68
CA ALA A 67 -8.87 18.58 -6.50
C ALA A 67 -9.13 17.34 -5.64
N GLY A 68 -9.91 17.47 -4.56
CA GLY A 68 -10.31 16.36 -3.72
C GLY A 68 -11.21 15.35 -4.44
N SER A 69 -12.12 15.83 -5.31
CA SER A 69 -12.95 14.93 -6.13
C SER A 69 -12.12 14.15 -7.14
N PHE A 70 -11.15 14.79 -7.80
CA PHE A 70 -10.24 14.11 -8.71
C PHE A 70 -9.37 13.07 -8.00
N ALA A 71 -8.81 13.41 -6.84
CA ALA A 71 -8.04 12.48 -6.01
C ALA A 71 -8.89 11.27 -5.57
N THR A 72 -10.14 11.52 -5.16
CA THR A 72 -11.09 10.47 -4.78
C THR A 72 -11.45 9.58 -5.98
N LEU A 73 -11.70 10.16 -7.14
CA LEU A 73 -11.95 9.43 -8.38
C LEU A 73 -10.77 8.54 -8.74
N ALA A 74 -9.54 9.09 -8.68
CA ALA A 74 -8.32 8.33 -8.94
C ALA A 74 -8.18 7.15 -7.95
N ASN A 75 -8.41 7.38 -6.66
CA ASN A 75 -8.38 6.33 -5.65
C ASN A 75 -9.35 5.18 -5.98
N TRP A 76 -10.60 5.50 -6.31
CA TRP A 76 -11.60 4.48 -6.64
C TRP A 76 -11.32 3.79 -7.98
N PHE A 77 -10.80 4.52 -8.96
CA PHE A 77 -10.39 3.95 -10.24
C PHE A 77 -9.25 2.94 -10.06
N PHE A 78 -8.21 3.27 -9.30
CA PHE A 78 -7.12 2.34 -9.03
C PHE A 78 -7.56 1.17 -8.15
N SER A 79 -8.46 1.40 -7.20
CA SER A 79 -9.05 0.33 -6.38
C SER A 79 -9.84 -0.67 -7.25
N TRP A 80 -10.63 -0.18 -8.20
CA TRP A 80 -11.31 -1.02 -9.18
C TRP A 80 -10.32 -1.77 -10.06
N LEU A 81 -9.30 -1.10 -10.59
CA LEU A 81 -8.28 -1.71 -11.44
C LEU A 81 -7.51 -2.84 -10.73
N VAL A 82 -7.08 -2.61 -9.48
CA VAL A 82 -6.40 -3.63 -8.68
C VAL A 82 -7.33 -4.80 -8.38
N THR A 83 -8.59 -4.52 -8.04
CA THR A 83 -9.58 -5.59 -7.78
C THR A 83 -9.83 -6.44 -9.02
N LEU A 84 -9.93 -5.82 -10.20
CA LEU A 84 -10.12 -6.50 -11.48
C LEU A 84 -8.92 -7.38 -11.84
N THR A 85 -7.71 -6.90 -11.58
CA THR A 85 -6.46 -7.60 -11.95
C THR A 85 -5.95 -8.57 -10.88
N ALA A 86 -6.50 -8.54 -9.67
CA ALA A 86 -6.00 -9.33 -8.54
C ALA A 86 -5.98 -10.84 -8.81
N ASN A 87 -7.09 -11.41 -9.28
CA ASN A 87 -7.16 -12.85 -9.56
C ASN A 87 -6.21 -13.23 -10.71
N LEU A 88 -6.15 -12.41 -11.77
CA LEU A 88 -5.26 -12.63 -12.91
C LEU A 88 -3.78 -12.69 -12.47
N LEU A 89 -3.37 -11.79 -11.58
CA LEU A 89 -2.00 -11.76 -11.06
C LEU A 89 -1.72 -12.97 -10.15
N LEU A 90 -2.64 -13.31 -9.25
CA LEU A 90 -2.49 -14.45 -8.35
C LEU A 90 -2.41 -15.79 -9.09
N ASP A 91 -3.21 -15.96 -10.15
CA ASP A 91 -3.20 -17.13 -11.03
C ASP A 91 -1.90 -17.20 -11.85
N TRP A 92 -1.34 -16.05 -12.24
CA TRP A 92 -0.04 -15.99 -12.93
C TRP A 92 1.12 -16.40 -12.02
N SER A 93 1.24 -15.76 -10.85
CA SER A 93 2.19 -16.16 -9.81
C SER A 93 1.84 -15.44 -8.50
N SER A 94 1.59 -16.20 -7.45
CA SER A 94 1.39 -15.63 -6.11
C SER A 94 2.67 -14.91 -5.63
N GLY A 95 3.85 -15.51 -5.79
CA GLY A 95 5.14 -14.89 -5.44
C GLY A 95 5.41 -13.62 -6.24
N GLY A 96 5.17 -13.66 -7.56
CA GLY A 96 5.27 -12.49 -8.44
C GLY A 96 4.34 -11.36 -8.04
N THR A 97 3.09 -11.68 -7.71
CA THR A 97 2.07 -10.71 -7.28
C THR A 97 2.49 -9.96 -6.02
N PHE A 98 2.88 -10.67 -4.96
CA PHE A 98 3.31 -10.03 -3.72
C PHE A 98 4.63 -9.26 -3.88
N THR A 99 5.48 -9.64 -4.84
CA THR A 99 6.67 -8.86 -5.20
C THR A 99 6.32 -7.52 -5.82
N ILE A 100 5.36 -7.49 -6.75
CA ILE A 100 4.85 -6.26 -7.36
C ILE A 100 4.25 -5.36 -6.27
N TYR A 101 3.44 -5.90 -5.37
CA TYR A 101 2.86 -5.13 -4.27
C TYR A 101 3.92 -4.57 -3.31
N THR A 102 4.98 -5.35 -3.04
CA THR A 102 6.13 -4.87 -2.27
C THR A 102 6.82 -3.70 -2.98
N ALA A 103 7.09 -3.82 -4.28
CA ALA A 103 7.75 -2.79 -5.06
C ALA A 103 6.93 -1.49 -5.12
N VAL A 104 5.63 -1.59 -5.36
CA VAL A 104 4.72 -0.44 -5.35
C VAL A 104 4.72 0.24 -3.98
N PHE A 105 4.67 -0.53 -2.89
CA PHE A 105 4.71 0.05 -1.55
C PHE A 105 6.05 0.74 -1.24
N VAL A 106 7.18 0.15 -1.64
CA VAL A 106 8.51 0.76 -1.46
C VAL A 106 8.59 2.08 -2.24
N PHE A 107 8.08 2.11 -3.47
CA PHE A 107 7.97 3.33 -4.25
C PHE A 107 7.10 4.38 -3.55
N THR A 108 5.92 4.01 -3.08
CA THR A 108 5.02 4.91 -2.33
C THR A 108 5.68 5.43 -1.06
N ALA A 109 6.39 4.60 -0.30
CA ALA A 109 7.11 5.02 0.89
C ALA A 109 8.21 6.04 0.54
N GLY A 110 8.94 5.82 -0.56
CA GLY A 110 9.93 6.78 -1.08
C GLY A 110 9.28 8.09 -1.53
N PHE A 111 8.18 8.03 -2.28
CA PHE A 111 7.41 9.20 -2.70
C PHE A 111 6.97 10.02 -1.49
N VAL A 112 6.38 9.38 -0.47
CA VAL A 112 5.91 10.06 0.74
C VAL A 112 7.09 10.68 1.50
N ALA A 113 8.19 9.96 1.67
CA ALA A 113 9.35 10.45 2.41
C ALA A 113 10.04 11.66 1.75
N ILE A 114 9.95 11.80 0.42
CA ILE A 114 10.67 12.84 -0.33
C ILE A 114 9.75 14.03 -0.67
N TRP A 115 8.50 13.78 -1.06
CA TRP A 115 7.64 14.82 -1.65
C TRP A 115 6.43 15.21 -0.81
N VAL A 116 6.05 14.44 0.21
CA VAL A 116 4.91 14.79 1.06
C VAL A 116 5.42 15.55 2.29
N PRO A 117 5.07 16.83 2.47
CA PRO A 117 5.50 17.60 3.62
C PRO A 117 4.82 17.12 4.90
N GLU A 118 5.50 17.25 6.03
CA GLU A 118 4.93 17.01 7.35
C GLU A 118 3.95 18.13 7.71
N THR A 119 2.68 17.77 7.93
CA THR A 119 1.58 18.69 8.25
C THR A 119 1.24 18.71 9.75
N LYS A 120 1.74 17.75 10.53
CA LYS A 120 1.42 17.61 11.95
C LYS A 120 1.83 18.86 12.75
N GLY A 121 0.85 19.43 13.46
CA GLY A 121 1.05 20.56 14.37
C GLY A 121 1.28 21.90 13.68
N LYS A 122 1.01 22.00 12.38
CA LYS A 122 1.11 23.23 11.60
C LYS A 122 -0.27 23.84 11.34
N THR A 123 -0.33 25.15 11.15
CA THR A 123 -1.56 25.80 10.67
C THR A 123 -1.74 25.57 9.17
N LEU A 124 -2.96 25.74 8.66
CA LEU A 124 -3.23 25.61 7.24
C LEU A 124 -2.41 26.62 6.42
N GLU A 125 -2.21 27.83 6.94
CA GLU A 125 -1.40 28.87 6.31
C GLU A 125 0.07 28.47 6.19
N GLU A 126 0.65 27.87 7.23
CA GLU A 126 2.02 27.35 7.22
C GLU A 126 2.18 26.21 6.21
N ILE A 127 1.18 25.34 6.08
CA ILE A 127 1.20 24.24 5.10
C ILE A 127 1.17 24.79 3.68
N GLN A 128 0.35 25.81 3.41
CA GLN A 128 0.29 26.45 2.09
C GLN A 128 1.60 27.14 1.69
N GLN A 129 2.44 27.54 2.65
CA GLN A 129 3.76 28.09 2.36
C GLN A 129 4.73 27.06 1.76
N PHE A 130 4.53 25.76 1.98
CA PHE A 130 5.35 24.71 1.35
C PHE A 130 5.12 24.58 -0.16
N PHE A 131 4.01 25.12 -0.68
CA PHE A 131 3.59 24.99 -2.08
C PHE A 131 3.63 26.32 -2.86
N ARG A 132 4.19 27.38 -2.26
CA ARG A 132 4.38 28.68 -2.90
C ARG A 132 5.70 28.78 -3.66
#